data_AF-A0A6N7HWU5-F1
#
_entry.id   AF-A0A6N7HWU5-F1
#
_cell.length_a   1.000
_cell.length_b   1.000
_cell.length_c   1.000
_cell.angle_alpha   90.00
_cell.angle_beta   90.00
_cell.angle_gamma   90.00
#
_symmetry.space_group_name_H-M   'P 1'
#
loop_
_entity.id
_entity.type
_entity.pdbx_description
1 polymer ?
#
loop_
_entity_poly.entity_id
_entity_poly.type
_entity_poly.pdbx_seq_one_letter_code
_entity_poly.pdbx_strand_id
1 'polypeptide(L)'
;MTSIESITLEAADPPAAEQFYKAAFDLGPDQVRLRASDAPTTGFRAYTLSLIVSQPANADALIGTALDAGATTLKPAKKGLWGYGGVVQAPDGAIWKVATSNKKNSGSASREVDEIVLLLGASDVGVTKRFYVEQGLKVGKSFGKYVEFKLPSSSIQLGLYGRNALAKDAGVPPEGTGSHRILIHGDAGSFTDPDGFVWEPASR
;
A
#
# COMPACT_ATOMS: atom_id res chain seq x y z
N MET A 1 17.28 10.72 7.48
CA MET A 1 16.92 10.86 6.06
C MET A 1 15.56 10.22 6.00
N THR A 2 14.50 10.92 5.61
CA THR A 2 13.16 10.43 5.94
C THR A 2 12.90 9.02 5.39
N SER A 3 12.38 8.13 6.23
CA SER A 3 12.07 6.73 5.93
C SER A 3 10.77 6.29 6.62
N ILE A 4 10.09 5.32 6.00
CA ILE A 4 9.00 4.54 6.58
C ILE A 4 9.57 3.17 6.94
N GLU A 5 9.58 2.87 8.23
CA GLU A 5 10.08 1.59 8.72
C GLU A 5 9.00 0.51 8.63
N SER A 6 7.77 0.85 9.03
CA SER A 6 6.63 -0.05 8.99
C SER A 6 5.32 0.71 8.86
N ILE A 7 4.25 -0.01 8.58
CA ILE A 7 2.88 0.47 8.73
C ILE A 7 2.16 -0.37 9.78
N THR A 8 1.15 0.21 10.42
CA THR A 8 0.18 -0.56 11.20
C THR A 8 -1.13 -0.59 10.45
N LEU A 9 -1.63 -1.79 10.17
CA LEU A 9 -3.00 -1.98 9.70
C LEU A 9 -3.90 -2.22 10.90
N GLU A 10 -4.98 -1.45 10.97
CA GLU A 10 -5.95 -1.60 12.04
C GLU A 10 -7.06 -2.56 11.61
N ALA A 11 -7.24 -3.63 12.36
CA ALA A 11 -8.19 -4.69 12.05
C ALA A 11 -9.13 -4.94 13.23
N ALA A 12 -10.35 -5.40 12.93
CA ALA A 12 -11.27 -5.85 13.98
C ALA A 12 -10.76 -7.12 14.69
N ASP A 13 -10.00 -7.95 13.97
CA ASP A 13 -9.37 -9.17 14.47
C ASP A 13 -7.89 -9.21 14.03
N PRO A 14 -6.97 -8.65 14.84
CA PRO A 14 -5.54 -8.63 14.51
C PRO A 14 -4.91 -10.01 14.33
N PRO A 15 -5.19 -11.04 15.18
CA PRO A 15 -4.70 -12.39 14.94
C PRO A 15 -5.10 -12.99 13.59
N ALA A 16 -6.35 -12.79 13.16
CA ALA A 16 -6.80 -13.25 11.84
C ALA A 16 -6.09 -12.48 10.71
N ALA A 17 -5.92 -11.16 10.86
CA ALA A 17 -5.18 -10.34 9.89
C ALA A 17 -3.70 -10.75 9.80
N GLU A 18 -3.04 -11.03 10.92
CA GLU A 18 -1.65 -11.51 10.95
C GLU A 18 -1.50 -12.85 10.22
N GLN A 19 -2.40 -13.80 10.48
CA GLN A 19 -2.42 -15.08 9.77
C GLN A 19 -2.61 -14.88 8.27
N PHE A 20 -3.48 -13.97 7.86
CA PHE A 20 -3.66 -13.61 6.45
C PHE A 20 -2.37 -13.07 5.84
N TYR A 21 -1.74 -12.04 6.42
CA TYR A 21 -0.56 -11.40 5.82
C TYR A 21 0.64 -12.32 5.74
N LYS A 22 0.83 -13.19 6.75
CA LYS A 22 1.84 -14.25 6.71
C LYS A 22 1.53 -15.27 5.62
N ALA A 23 0.30 -15.78 5.55
CA ALA A 23 -0.08 -16.79 4.57
C ALA A 23 -0.08 -16.26 3.12
N ALA A 24 -0.56 -15.03 2.91
CA ALA A 24 -0.73 -14.40 1.61
C ALA A 24 0.59 -13.86 1.04
N PHE A 25 1.37 -13.15 1.86
CA PHE A 25 2.49 -12.36 1.35
C PHE A 25 3.82 -12.63 2.06
N ASP A 26 3.85 -13.52 3.06
CA ASP A 26 5.02 -13.74 3.93
C ASP A 26 5.52 -12.46 4.62
N LEU A 27 4.60 -11.52 4.88
CA LEU A 27 4.89 -10.27 5.57
C LEU A 27 4.76 -10.45 7.08
N GLY A 28 5.67 -9.78 7.81
CA GLY A 28 5.71 -9.79 9.27
C GLY A 28 5.75 -8.38 9.87
N PRO A 29 5.97 -8.28 11.20
CA PRO A 29 5.90 -7.02 11.95
C PRO A 29 6.98 -6.00 11.56
N ASP A 30 8.01 -6.42 10.84
CA ASP A 30 9.06 -5.54 10.32
C ASP A 30 8.52 -4.58 9.26
N GLN A 31 7.51 -4.98 8.48
CA GLN A 31 6.86 -4.13 7.48
C GLN A 31 5.40 -3.82 7.85
N VAL A 32 4.65 -4.82 8.31
CA VAL A 32 3.21 -4.72 8.58
C VAL A 32 2.92 -5.17 10.00
N ARG A 33 2.61 -4.21 10.86
CA ARG A 33 2.12 -4.43 12.22
C ARG A 33 0.60 -4.43 12.23
N LEU A 34 0.01 -5.09 13.23
CA LEU A 34 -1.44 -5.17 13.38
C LEU A 34 -1.86 -4.55 14.72
N ARG A 35 -2.96 -3.81 14.70
CA ARG A 35 -3.57 -3.20 15.90
C ARG A 35 -5.08 -3.41 15.88
N ALA A 36 -5.68 -3.68 17.03
CA ALA A 36 -7.13 -3.78 17.13
C ALA A 36 -7.78 -2.41 16.92
N SER A 37 -8.84 -2.35 16.12
CA SER A 37 -9.68 -1.16 15.97
C SER A 37 -11.07 -1.53 15.49
N ASP A 38 -12.07 -0.95 16.16
CA ASP A 38 -13.48 -0.97 15.76
C ASP A 38 -13.88 0.33 15.05
N ALA A 39 -12.94 1.26 14.82
CA ALA A 39 -13.21 2.55 14.22
C ALA A 39 -13.97 2.38 12.90
N PRO A 40 -15.13 3.05 12.73
CA PRO A 40 -15.99 2.83 11.58
C PRO A 40 -15.28 3.29 10.29
N THR A 41 -15.44 2.51 9.24
CA THR A 41 -14.88 2.79 7.91
C THR A 41 -15.78 2.18 6.85
N THR A 42 -15.96 2.87 5.73
CA THR A 42 -16.75 2.40 4.59
C THR A 42 -16.05 2.71 3.27
N GLY A 43 -16.32 1.91 2.24
CA GLY A 43 -15.82 2.14 0.88
C GLY A 43 -14.30 2.19 0.79
N PHE A 44 -13.78 3.05 -0.10
CA PHE A 44 -12.35 3.22 -0.32
C PHE A 44 -11.71 4.02 0.81
N ARG A 45 -10.73 3.40 1.50
CA ARG A 45 -9.95 3.98 2.60
C ARG A 45 -8.86 4.97 2.16
N ALA A 46 -8.91 5.42 0.90
CA ALA A 46 -7.98 6.40 0.35
C ALA A 46 -6.52 5.95 0.25
N TYR A 47 -6.19 4.67 0.37
CA TYR A 47 -4.81 4.19 0.12
C TYR A 47 -4.82 2.83 -0.55
N THR A 48 -3.68 2.46 -1.13
CA THR A 48 -3.39 1.09 -1.56
C THR A 48 -1.97 0.72 -1.15
N LEU A 49 -1.74 -0.55 -0.87
CA LEU A 49 -0.41 -1.13 -0.73
C LEU A 49 -0.07 -1.89 -1.99
N SER A 50 1.13 -1.69 -2.52
CA SER A 50 1.61 -2.43 -3.69
C SER A 50 2.81 -3.29 -3.33
N LEU A 51 2.77 -4.56 -3.73
CA LEU A 51 3.91 -5.46 -3.76
C LEU A 51 4.48 -5.43 -5.18
N ILE A 52 5.69 -4.90 -5.31
CA ILE A 52 6.43 -4.93 -6.56
C ILE A 52 7.25 -6.21 -6.59
N VAL A 53 7.14 -6.94 -7.70
CA VAL A 53 7.80 -8.23 -7.90
C VAL A 53 8.55 -8.31 -9.22
N SER A 54 9.51 -9.21 -9.27
CA SER A 54 10.45 -9.30 -10.38
C SER A 54 9.84 -9.81 -11.68
N GLN A 55 8.74 -10.57 -11.62
CA GLN A 55 8.14 -11.19 -12.81
C GLN A 55 6.66 -11.55 -12.65
N PRO A 56 5.92 -11.77 -13.77
CA PRO A 56 4.51 -12.14 -13.74
C PRO A 56 4.19 -13.37 -12.89
N ALA A 57 5.00 -14.44 -12.98
CA ALA A 57 4.78 -15.66 -12.20
C ALA A 57 4.82 -15.44 -10.68
N ASN A 58 5.63 -14.50 -10.20
CA ASN A 58 5.67 -14.13 -8.78
C ASN A 58 4.39 -13.37 -8.39
N ALA A 59 3.89 -12.51 -9.29
CA ALA A 59 2.63 -11.81 -9.08
C ALA A 59 1.46 -12.78 -8.98
N ASP A 60 1.40 -13.76 -9.88
CA ASP A 60 0.39 -14.81 -9.86
C ASP A 60 0.46 -15.66 -8.57
N ALA A 61 1.67 -16.00 -8.11
CA ALA A 61 1.86 -16.76 -6.88
C ALA A 61 1.36 -16.01 -5.63
N LEU A 62 1.68 -14.72 -5.49
CA LEU A 62 1.21 -13.89 -4.37
C LEU A 62 -0.31 -13.64 -4.43
N ILE A 63 -0.86 -13.39 -5.62
CA ILE A 63 -2.30 -13.23 -5.78
C ILE A 63 -3.02 -14.54 -5.44
N GLY A 64 -2.53 -15.67 -5.94
CA GLY A 64 -3.12 -16.98 -5.65
C GLY A 64 -3.15 -17.28 -4.15
N THR A 65 -2.01 -17.13 -3.47
CA THR A 65 -1.92 -17.35 -2.02
C THR A 65 -2.77 -16.36 -1.20
N ALA A 66 -2.93 -15.11 -1.67
CA ALA A 66 -3.87 -14.18 -1.05
C ALA A 66 -5.32 -14.64 -1.19
N LEU A 67 -5.72 -15.14 -2.36
CA LEU A 67 -7.07 -15.66 -2.59
C LEU A 67 -7.32 -16.93 -1.74
N ASP A 68 -6.34 -17.84 -1.68
CA ASP A 68 -6.40 -19.03 -0.82
C ASP A 68 -6.52 -18.66 0.67
N ALA A 69 -5.92 -17.54 1.09
CA ALA A 69 -6.01 -16.99 2.44
C ALA A 69 -7.30 -16.18 2.70
N GLY A 70 -8.20 -16.04 1.71
CA GLY A 70 -9.50 -15.39 1.87
C GLY A 70 -9.60 -13.97 1.33
N ALA A 71 -8.60 -13.48 0.58
CA ALA A 71 -8.74 -12.23 -0.16
C ALA A 71 -9.79 -12.36 -1.27
N THR A 72 -10.34 -11.23 -1.70
CA THR A 72 -11.24 -11.15 -2.85
C THR A 72 -10.57 -10.43 -4.01
N THR A 73 -10.85 -10.84 -5.24
CA THR A 73 -10.30 -10.16 -6.43
C THR A 73 -11.09 -8.88 -6.72
N LEU A 74 -10.39 -7.74 -6.74
CA LEU A 74 -10.94 -6.47 -7.24
C LEU A 74 -10.62 -6.29 -8.73
N LYS A 75 -9.39 -6.63 -9.13
CA LYS A 75 -8.95 -6.63 -10.53
C LYS A 75 -8.15 -7.90 -10.82
N PRO A 76 -8.60 -8.74 -11.76
CA PRO A 76 -7.86 -9.94 -12.13
C PRO A 76 -6.44 -9.62 -12.60
N ALA A 77 -5.50 -10.50 -12.26
CA ALA A 77 -4.12 -10.43 -12.76
C ALA A 77 -4.12 -10.50 -14.29
N LYS A 78 -3.55 -9.49 -14.95
CA LYS A 78 -3.42 -9.51 -16.41
C LYS A 78 -2.30 -8.62 -16.89
N LYS A 79 -1.88 -8.90 -18.13
CA LYS A 79 -0.96 -8.03 -18.86
C LYS A 79 -1.62 -6.69 -19.17
N GLY A 80 -0.93 -5.61 -18.85
CA GLY A 80 -1.33 -4.24 -19.12
C GLY A 80 -0.29 -3.48 -19.95
N LEU A 81 -0.58 -2.20 -20.21
CA LEU A 81 0.33 -1.32 -20.94
C LEU A 81 1.70 -1.21 -20.23
N TRP A 82 1.68 -1.13 -18.90
CA TRP A 82 2.85 -0.85 -18.07
C TRP A 82 3.50 -2.08 -17.45
N GLY A 83 2.99 -3.29 -17.71
CA GLY A 83 3.53 -4.50 -17.10
C GLY A 83 2.49 -5.60 -16.93
N TYR A 84 2.51 -6.27 -15.78
CA TYR A 84 1.59 -7.32 -15.37
C TYR A 84 1.21 -7.13 -13.90
N GLY A 85 -0.03 -7.42 -13.54
CA GLY A 85 -0.46 -7.37 -12.14
C GLY A 85 -1.96 -7.45 -11.95
N GLY A 86 -2.37 -7.50 -10.69
CA GLY A 86 -3.75 -7.57 -10.23
C GLY A 86 -3.96 -6.84 -8.90
N VAL A 87 -5.21 -6.74 -8.47
CA VAL A 87 -5.60 -6.10 -7.21
C VAL A 87 -6.54 -7.01 -6.44
N VAL A 88 -6.23 -7.22 -5.17
CA VAL A 88 -7.04 -8.00 -4.22
C VAL A 88 -7.39 -7.14 -3.01
N GLN A 89 -8.49 -7.48 -2.35
CA GLN A 89 -8.88 -6.91 -1.07
C GLN A 89 -8.73 -7.98 0.02
N ALA A 90 -7.93 -7.67 1.04
CA ALA A 90 -7.74 -8.51 2.21
C ALA A 90 -9.02 -8.59 3.05
N PRO A 91 -9.19 -9.62 3.91
CA PRO A 91 -10.37 -9.78 4.77
C PRO A 91 -10.65 -8.59 5.71
N ASP A 92 -9.61 -7.86 6.12
CA ASP A 92 -9.73 -6.65 6.95
C ASP A 92 -10.16 -5.40 6.13
N GLY A 93 -10.31 -5.54 4.82
CA GLY A 93 -10.70 -4.51 3.87
C GLY A 93 -9.54 -3.73 3.23
N ALA A 94 -8.28 -3.96 3.61
CA ALA A 94 -7.12 -3.32 3.00
C ALA A 94 -6.96 -3.75 1.53
N ILE A 95 -6.59 -2.81 0.65
CA ILE A 95 -6.44 -3.07 -0.79
C ILE A 95 -4.97 -3.24 -1.13
N TRP A 96 -4.66 -4.39 -1.72
CA TRP A 96 -3.33 -4.80 -2.12
C TRP A 96 -3.23 -5.00 -3.62
N LYS A 97 -2.26 -4.35 -4.24
CA LYS A 97 -1.88 -4.52 -5.64
C LYS A 97 -0.62 -5.36 -5.69
N VAL A 98 -0.56 -6.32 -6.61
CA VAL A 98 0.69 -7.00 -6.93
C VAL A 98 1.04 -6.68 -8.37
N ALA A 99 2.24 -6.17 -8.61
CA ALA A 99 2.61 -5.65 -9.92
C ALA A 99 4.08 -5.87 -10.26
N THR A 100 4.34 -5.98 -11.55
CA THR A 100 5.68 -5.96 -12.13
C THR A 100 5.66 -5.14 -13.41
N SER A 101 6.74 -4.46 -13.75
CA SER A 101 6.92 -3.82 -15.05
C SER A 101 7.29 -4.85 -16.14
N ASN A 102 7.77 -6.02 -15.74
CA ASN A 102 8.11 -7.11 -16.64
C ASN A 102 6.86 -7.77 -17.21
N LYS A 103 6.97 -8.24 -18.46
CA LYS A 103 5.84 -8.81 -19.23
C LYS A 103 6.01 -10.29 -19.56
N LYS A 104 7.10 -10.89 -19.08
CA LYS A 104 7.51 -12.27 -19.31
C LYS A 104 8.22 -12.80 -18.06
N ASN A 105 8.15 -14.10 -17.86
CA ASN A 105 8.91 -14.79 -16.82
C ASN A 105 10.36 -14.95 -17.26
N SER A 106 11.27 -14.85 -16.31
CA SER A 106 12.71 -15.09 -16.48
C SER A 106 13.19 -16.32 -15.73
N GLY A 107 12.38 -16.87 -14.82
CA GLY A 107 12.69 -18.09 -14.07
C GLY A 107 11.47 -18.72 -13.41
N SER A 108 11.72 -19.66 -12.49
CA SER A 108 10.69 -20.27 -11.65
C SER A 108 9.97 -19.23 -10.80
N ALA A 109 8.69 -19.46 -10.50
CA ALA A 109 7.95 -18.61 -9.59
C ALA A 109 8.58 -18.62 -8.18
N SER A 110 8.67 -17.45 -7.56
CA SER A 110 8.93 -17.28 -6.13
C SER A 110 7.85 -16.37 -5.53
N ARG A 111 7.86 -16.25 -4.21
CA ARG A 111 7.00 -15.30 -3.47
C ARG A 111 7.79 -14.10 -2.94
N GLU A 112 8.97 -13.87 -3.52
CA GLU A 112 9.83 -12.75 -3.16
C GLU A 112 9.19 -11.42 -3.60
N VAL A 113 9.18 -10.47 -2.67
CA VAL A 113 8.75 -9.10 -2.87
C VAL A 113 10.00 -8.24 -2.96
N ASP A 114 10.15 -7.52 -4.07
CA ASP A 114 11.31 -6.65 -4.29
C ASP A 114 11.14 -5.32 -3.51
N GLU A 115 9.91 -4.81 -3.46
CA GLU A 115 9.60 -3.51 -2.89
C GLU A 115 8.13 -3.41 -2.47
N ILE A 116 7.87 -2.72 -1.35
CA ILE A 116 6.52 -2.36 -0.91
C ILE A 116 6.32 -0.86 -1.15
N VAL A 117 5.20 -0.50 -1.76
CA VAL A 117 4.84 0.91 -2.01
C VAL A 117 3.49 1.23 -1.37
N LEU A 118 3.48 2.23 -0.50
CA LEU A 118 2.27 2.87 0.01
C LEU A 118 1.89 4.06 -0.89
N LEU A 119 0.71 4.00 -1.50
CA LEU A 119 0.12 5.14 -2.20
C LEU A 119 -1.02 5.73 -1.40
N LEU A 120 -0.91 7.02 -1.10
CA LEU A 120 -1.95 7.81 -0.43
C LEU A 120 -2.78 8.56 -1.47
N GLY A 121 -4.09 8.44 -1.34
CA GLY A 121 -5.11 9.03 -2.17
C GLY A 121 -5.42 10.46 -1.70
N ALA A 122 -4.74 11.44 -2.28
CA ALA A 122 -4.90 12.84 -1.90
C ALA A 122 -6.11 13.49 -2.58
N SER A 123 -6.86 14.27 -1.81
CA SER A 123 -7.95 15.13 -2.29
C SER A 123 -7.38 16.27 -3.14
N ASP A 124 -6.27 16.86 -2.69
CA ASP A 124 -5.44 17.79 -3.45
C ASP A 124 -3.96 17.41 -3.34
N VAL A 125 -3.43 16.81 -4.42
CA VAL A 125 -2.04 16.34 -4.49
C VAL A 125 -1.04 17.48 -4.31
N GLY A 126 -1.38 18.70 -4.75
CA GLY A 126 -0.50 19.86 -4.63
C GLY A 126 -0.35 20.32 -3.18
N VAL A 127 -1.47 20.35 -2.44
CA VAL A 127 -1.50 20.67 -1.00
C VAL A 127 -0.74 19.61 -0.20
N THR A 128 -1.10 18.33 -0.38
CA THR A 128 -0.49 17.22 0.38
C THR A 128 0.99 17.06 0.05
N LYS A 129 1.41 17.27 -1.21
CA LYS A 129 2.83 17.31 -1.57
C LYS A 129 3.60 18.40 -0.82
N ARG A 130 3.08 19.64 -0.79
CA ARG A 130 3.75 20.74 -0.08
C ARG A 130 3.89 20.43 1.41
N PHE A 131 2.83 19.92 2.02
CA PHE A 131 2.85 19.48 3.41
C PHE A 131 3.96 18.47 3.68
N TYR A 132 4.06 17.39 2.91
CA TYR A 132 5.12 16.40 3.10
C TYR A 132 6.53 16.96 2.88
N VAL A 133 6.71 17.91 1.96
CA VAL A 133 8.00 18.61 1.77
C VAL A 133 8.34 19.47 2.99
N GLU A 134 7.36 20.13 3.61
CA GLU A 134 7.54 20.88 4.85
C GLU A 134 7.89 19.97 6.04
N GLN A 135 7.41 18.72 6.03
CA GLN A 135 7.84 17.65 6.96
C GLN A 135 9.22 17.05 6.61
N GLY A 136 9.92 17.60 5.61
CA GLY A 136 11.28 17.22 5.24
C GLY A 136 11.41 16.11 4.19
N LEU A 137 10.30 15.59 3.65
CA LEU A 137 10.36 14.59 2.58
C LEU A 137 10.84 15.23 1.28
N LYS A 138 11.66 14.49 0.52
CA LYS A 138 12.19 14.94 -0.76
C LYS A 138 11.39 14.35 -1.91
N VAL A 139 10.95 15.17 -2.84
CA VAL A 139 10.28 14.70 -4.06
C VAL A 139 11.28 13.95 -4.95
N GLY A 140 10.87 12.76 -5.40
CA GLY A 140 11.54 11.94 -6.39
C GLY A 140 11.04 12.25 -7.79
N LYS A 141 9.81 11.80 -8.07
CA LYS A 141 9.10 12.05 -9.33
C LYS A 141 7.81 12.80 -9.05
N SER A 142 7.40 13.66 -9.98
CA SER A 142 6.13 14.39 -9.88
C SER A 142 5.60 14.65 -11.28
N PHE A 143 4.47 14.04 -11.64
CA PHE A 143 3.84 14.22 -12.95
C PHE A 143 2.33 14.02 -12.86
N GLY A 144 1.57 14.89 -13.54
CA GLY A 144 0.11 14.87 -13.47
C GLY A 144 -0.39 14.88 -12.02
N LYS A 145 -1.16 13.85 -11.64
CA LYS A 145 -1.70 13.66 -10.29
C LYS A 145 -0.84 12.74 -9.40
N TYR A 146 0.35 12.34 -9.85
CA TYR A 146 1.22 11.41 -9.14
C TYR A 146 2.47 12.11 -8.59
N VAL A 147 2.85 11.75 -7.37
CA VAL A 147 4.09 12.18 -6.72
C VAL A 147 4.72 10.95 -6.07
N GLU A 148 6.03 10.83 -6.18
CA GLU A 148 6.86 9.84 -5.50
C GLU A 148 7.84 10.59 -4.60
N PHE A 149 8.05 10.13 -3.37
CA PHE A 149 9.07 10.67 -2.47
C PHE A 149 10.31 9.76 -2.45
N LYS A 150 11.49 10.36 -2.29
CA LYS A 150 12.76 9.63 -2.19
C LYS A 150 12.94 9.11 -0.76
N LEU A 151 12.82 7.80 -0.57
CA LEU A 151 13.04 7.12 0.71
C LEU A 151 14.08 5.99 0.53
N PRO A 152 15.36 6.30 0.30
CA PRO A 152 16.37 5.32 -0.17
C PRO A 152 16.74 4.23 0.86
N SER A 153 16.49 4.46 2.14
CA SER A 153 16.75 3.49 3.23
C SER A 153 15.46 2.88 3.79
N SER A 154 14.35 3.04 3.08
CA SER A 154 13.01 2.74 3.59
C SER A 154 12.54 1.36 3.16
N SER A 155 12.01 0.59 4.11
CA SER A 155 11.36 -0.70 3.83
C SER A 155 10.11 -0.52 2.96
N ILE A 156 9.47 0.64 3.07
CA ILE A 156 8.24 0.99 2.35
C ILE A 156 8.44 2.32 1.62
N GLN A 157 8.23 2.34 0.31
CA GLN A 157 8.22 3.58 -0.46
C GLN A 157 6.89 4.32 -0.33
N LEU A 158 6.92 5.64 -0.56
CA LEU A 158 5.75 6.50 -0.44
C LEU A 158 5.48 7.27 -1.73
N GLY A 159 4.21 7.27 -2.13
CA GLY A 159 3.72 8.18 -3.16
C GLY A 159 2.35 8.77 -2.84
N LEU A 160 2.03 9.85 -3.54
CA LEU A 160 0.69 10.43 -3.58
C LEU A 160 0.07 10.18 -4.94
N TYR A 161 -1.22 9.89 -4.94
CA TYR A 161 -2.00 9.88 -6.15
C TYR A 161 -3.36 10.53 -5.90
N GLY A 162 -3.93 11.21 -6.90
CA GLY A 162 -5.26 11.80 -6.72
C GLY A 162 -6.29 10.73 -6.35
N ARG A 163 -7.06 10.94 -5.27
CA ARG A 163 -7.98 9.93 -4.68
C ARG A 163 -8.81 9.18 -5.72
N ASN A 164 -9.48 9.89 -6.62
CA ASN A 164 -10.32 9.29 -7.65
C ASN A 164 -9.54 8.43 -8.65
N ALA A 165 -8.31 8.85 -8.98
CA ALA A 165 -7.44 8.10 -9.87
C ALA A 165 -6.90 6.83 -9.18
N LEU A 166 -6.58 6.93 -7.88
CA LEU A 166 -6.14 5.78 -7.10
C LEU A 166 -7.26 4.74 -6.92
N ALA A 167 -8.48 5.16 -6.60
CA ALA A 167 -9.64 4.27 -6.51
C ALA A 167 -9.91 3.55 -7.84
N LYS A 168 -9.83 4.27 -8.97
CA LYS A 168 -9.92 3.69 -10.30
C LYS A 168 -8.80 2.69 -10.60
N ASP A 169 -7.57 2.97 -10.15
CA ASP A 169 -6.47 2.03 -10.29
C ASP A 169 -6.68 0.75 -9.47
N ALA A 170 -7.24 0.89 -8.26
CA ALA A 170 -7.63 -0.22 -7.38
C ALA A 170 -8.84 -1.02 -7.89
N GLY A 171 -9.70 -0.40 -8.72
CA GLY A 171 -10.92 -1.04 -9.21
C GLY A 171 -12.12 -0.92 -8.27
N VAL A 172 -12.15 0.12 -7.44
CA VAL A 172 -13.23 0.41 -6.50
C VAL A 172 -13.83 1.79 -6.76
N PRO A 173 -15.08 2.04 -6.32
CA PRO A 173 -15.63 3.39 -6.28
C PRO A 173 -14.78 4.30 -5.36
N PRO A 174 -14.61 5.59 -5.71
CA PRO A 174 -13.78 6.50 -4.90
C PRO A 174 -14.41 6.90 -3.56
N GLU A 175 -15.70 6.66 -3.40
CA GLU A 175 -16.47 6.95 -2.19
C GLU A 175 -15.99 6.10 -1.01
N GLY A 176 -15.95 6.70 0.16
CA GLY A 176 -15.60 6.05 1.41
C GLY A 176 -15.48 7.09 2.52
N THR A 177 -15.81 6.70 3.75
CA THR A 177 -15.81 7.59 4.91
C THR A 177 -15.28 6.87 6.14
N GLY A 178 -14.93 7.64 7.17
CA GLY A 178 -14.42 7.11 8.43
C GLY A 178 -12.92 6.86 8.42
N SER A 179 -12.46 5.97 9.30
CA SER A 179 -11.04 5.70 9.51
C SER A 179 -10.38 5.11 8.26
N HIS A 180 -9.14 5.54 8.00
CA HIS A 180 -8.26 4.87 7.02
C HIS A 180 -7.78 3.50 7.52
N ARG A 181 -7.87 3.22 8.83
CA ARG A 181 -7.38 1.99 9.46
C ARG A 181 -5.92 1.67 9.10
N ILE A 182 -5.10 2.71 9.05
CA ILE A 182 -3.67 2.62 8.80
C ILE A 182 -2.93 3.71 9.59
N LEU A 183 -1.78 3.35 10.16
CA LEU A 183 -0.80 4.29 10.70
C LEU A 183 0.55 4.08 10.01
N ILE A 184 1.28 5.16 9.82
CA ILE A 184 2.60 5.15 9.17
C ILE A 184 3.67 5.38 10.22
N HIS A 185 4.65 4.48 10.32
CA HIS A 185 5.75 4.58 11.28
C HIS A 185 7.04 4.96 10.57
N GLY A 186 7.63 6.09 10.97
CA GLY A 186 8.85 6.58 10.34
C GLY A 186 9.61 7.59 11.19
N ASP A 187 10.72 8.11 10.66
CA ASP A 187 11.57 9.12 11.30
C ASP A 187 11.13 10.57 10.98
N ALA A 188 10.02 10.74 10.26
CA ALA A 188 9.42 12.05 9.95
C ALA A 188 8.76 12.74 11.16
N GLY A 189 8.71 12.08 12.32
CA GLY A 189 8.03 12.55 13.51
C GLY A 189 6.54 12.21 13.52
N SER A 190 5.79 12.85 14.43
CA SER A 190 4.34 12.66 14.54
C SER A 190 3.58 13.83 13.92
N PHE A 191 2.67 13.52 13.01
CA PHE A 191 1.75 14.49 12.41
C PHE A 191 0.55 13.78 11.78
N THR A 192 -0.45 14.55 11.38
CA THR A 192 -1.54 14.09 10.53
C THR A 192 -1.51 14.91 9.25
N ASP A 193 -1.53 14.24 8.10
CA ASP A 193 -1.51 14.92 6.81
C ASP A 193 -2.88 15.57 6.48
N PRO A 194 -2.96 16.42 5.44
CA PRO A 194 -4.20 17.10 5.07
C PRO A 194 -5.38 16.18 4.72
N ASP A 195 -5.09 14.91 4.40
CA ASP A 195 -6.10 13.90 4.04
C ASP A 195 -6.44 12.97 5.20
N GLY A 196 -5.83 13.15 6.39
CA GLY A 196 -6.14 12.41 7.60
C GLY A 196 -5.23 11.20 7.88
N PHE A 197 -4.14 11.02 7.13
CA PHE A 197 -3.18 9.95 7.41
C PHE A 197 -2.28 10.30 8.59
N VAL A 198 -2.23 9.42 9.58
CA VAL A 198 -1.48 9.62 10.81
C VAL A 198 -0.08 9.01 10.69
N TRP A 199 0.92 9.81 11.04
CA TRP A 199 2.31 9.41 11.22
C TRP A 199 2.65 9.35 12.71
N GLU A 200 3.28 8.25 13.10
CA GLU A 200 3.85 8.03 14.44
C GLU A 200 5.37 7.83 14.31
N PRO A 201 6.16 8.19 15.34
CA PRO A 201 7.58 7.87 15.37
C PRO A 201 7.77 6.36 15.33
N ALA A 202 8.74 5.90 14.55
CA ALA A 202 9.14 4.50 14.57
C ALA A 202 9.49 4.04 16.01
N SER A 203 8.94 2.89 16.43
CA SER A 203 9.30 2.27 17.70
C SER A 203 10.70 1.67 17.56
N ARG A 204 11.68 2.26 18.26
CA ARG A 204 13.04 1.70 18.38
C ARG A 204 13.05 0.33 19.04
#